data_AF-A0A942VMU9-F1
#
_entry.id   AF-A0A942VMU9-F1
#
_cell.length_a   1.000
_cell.length_b   1.000
_cell.length_c   1.000
_cell.angle_alpha   90.00
_cell.angle_beta   90.00
_cell.angle_gamma   90.00
#
_symmetry.space_group_name_H-M   'P 1'
#
loop_
_entity.id
_entity.type
_entity.pdbx_description
1 polymer ?
#
loop_
_entity_poly.entity_id
_entity_poly.type
_entity_poly.pdbx_seq_one_letter_code
_entity_poly.pdbx_strand_id
1 'polypeptide(L)' 'MVRKEEVLARTSNGLDVFRHYLPVKWRVGRNFLNPLYADSKASCNVYYDRRSGTYRMKDFGNGDYSGDC' A
#
# COMPACT_ATOMS: atom_id res chain seq x y z
N MET A 1 3.29 25.24 5.87
CA MET A 1 2.91 23.87 6.29
C MET A 1 2.27 23.20 5.07
N VAL A 2 2.81 22.07 4.62
CA VAL A 2 2.24 21.33 3.49
C VAL A 2 0.98 20.62 3.98
N ARG A 3 -0.12 20.71 3.22
CA ARG A 3 -1.39 20.06 3.58
C ARG A 3 -1.35 18.59 3.16
N LYS A 4 -2.03 17.72 3.91
CA LYS A 4 -2.13 16.28 3.62
C LYS A 4 -2.61 16.05 2.17
N GLU A 5 -3.62 16.79 1.76
CA GLU A 5 -4.25 16.66 0.44
C GLU A 5 -3.27 17.00 -0.68
N GLU A 6 -2.35 17.94 -0.44
CA GLU A 6 -1.33 18.33 -1.40
C GLU A 6 -0.26 17.24 -1.56
N VAL A 7 0.15 16.58 -0.47
CA VAL A 7 1.06 15.42 -0.52
C VAL A 7 0.41 14.26 -1.25
N LEU A 8 -0.86 13.96 -0.93
CA LEU A 8 -1.61 12.89 -1.59
C LEU A 8 -1.77 13.16 -3.09
N ALA A 9 -2.12 14.38 -3.48
CA ALA A 9 -2.25 14.76 -4.89
C ALA A 9 -0.93 14.59 -5.65
N ARG A 10 0.21 14.90 -5.03
CA ARG A 10 1.55 14.74 -5.62
C ARG A 10 2.04 13.29 -5.69
N THR A 11 1.40 12.37 -4.98
CA THR A 11 1.82 10.96 -4.89
C THR A 11 0.78 9.98 -5.47
N SER A 12 -0.10 10.48 -6.34
CA SER A 12 -1.21 9.71 -6.93
C SER A 12 -2.10 9.07 -5.86
N ASN A 13 -2.47 9.86 -4.85
CA ASN A 13 -3.22 9.45 -3.66
C ASN A 13 -2.52 8.35 -2.85
N GLY A 14 -1.18 8.37 -2.80
CA GLY A 14 -0.37 7.40 -2.07
C GLY A 14 0.13 6.21 -2.88
N LEU A 15 -0.33 6.02 -4.12
CA LEU A 15 0.08 4.88 -4.94
C LEU A 15 1.60 4.86 -5.20
N ASP A 16 2.16 6.05 -5.43
CA ASP A 16 3.58 6.16 -5.78
C ASP A 16 4.49 5.89 -4.57
N VAL A 17 3.99 6.12 -3.34
CA VAL A 17 4.67 5.73 -2.10
C VAL A 17 4.83 4.21 -2.05
N PHE A 18 3.75 3.45 -2.24
CA PHE A 18 3.83 1.99 -2.25
C PHE A 18 4.73 1.47 -3.37
N ARG A 19 4.68 2.08 -4.56
CA ARG A 19 5.55 1.67 -5.69
C ARG A 19 7.02 1.89 -5.41
N HIS A 20 7.35 2.93 -4.64
CA HIS A 20 8.71 3.24 -4.26
C HIS A 20 9.23 2.31 -3.15
N TYR A 21 8.41 2.06 -2.12
CA TYR A 21 8.85 1.37 -0.90
C TYR A 21 8.60 -0.14 -0.87
N LEU A 22 7.79 -0.70 -1.77
CA LEU A 22 7.61 -2.15 -1.89
C LEU A 22 8.49 -2.69 -3.04
N PRO A 23 9.67 -3.28 -2.75
CA PRO A 23 10.69 -3.62 -3.75
C PRO A 23 10.38 -4.91 -4.52
N VAL A 24 9.11 -5.16 -4.83
CA VAL A 24 8.65 -6.36 -5.53
C VAL A 24 7.66 -5.99 -6.63
N LYS A 25 7.47 -6.88 -7.60
CA LYS A 25 6.43 -6.70 -8.60
C LYS A 25 5.07 -7.06 -7.99
N TRP A 26 4.16 -6.10 -7.97
CA TRP A 26 2.79 -6.30 -7.53
C TRP A 26 1.83 -5.51 -8.42
N ARG A 27 0.53 -5.77 -8.27
CA ARG A 27 -0.55 -5.07 -8.98
C ARG A 27 -1.63 -4.69 -7.97
N VAL A 28 -2.20 -3.50 -8.13
CA VAL A 28 -3.31 -3.05 -7.29
C VAL A 28 -4.43 -4.09 -7.31
N GLY A 29 -4.96 -4.44 -6.14
CA GLY A 29 -6.06 -5.38 -5.97
C GLY A 29 -5.68 -6.86 -6.13
N ARG A 30 -4.41 -7.19 -6.36
CA ARG A 30 -3.91 -8.58 -6.38
C ARG A 30 -3.05 -8.84 -5.16
N ASN A 31 -3.22 -10.01 -4.55
CA ASN A 31 -2.35 -10.41 -3.45
C ASN A 31 -0.94 -10.74 -3.95
N PHE A 32 0.05 -10.42 -3.14
CA PHE A 32 1.48 -10.70 -3.34
C PHE A 32 2.14 -11.06 -2.01
N LEU A 33 3.36 -11.58 -2.06
CA LEU A 33 4.16 -11.87 -0.87
C LEU A 33 4.62 -10.56 -0.24
N ASN A 34 4.39 -10.38 1.06
CA ASN A 34 4.83 -9.19 1.75
C ASN A 34 6.38 -9.11 1.77
N PRO A 35 7.02 -8.09 1.17
CA PRO A 35 8.48 -8.00 1.15
C PRO A 35 9.10 -7.59 2.48
N LEU A 36 8.27 -7.21 3.48
CA LEU A 36 8.73 -6.67 4.76
C LEU A 36 9.03 -7.76 5.81
N TYR A 37 8.71 -9.02 5.53
CA TYR A 37 9.09 -10.18 6.34
C TYR A 37 9.22 -11.44 5.48
N ALA A 38 9.62 -12.56 6.08
CA ALA A 38 9.67 -13.86 5.42
C ALA A 38 8.25 -14.40 5.21
N ASP A 39 7.54 -13.87 4.22
CA ASP A 39 6.21 -14.31 3.84
C ASP A 39 6.26 -15.55 2.92
N SER A 40 5.40 -16.52 3.18
CA SER A 40 5.32 -17.78 2.42
C SER A 40 4.01 -17.96 1.65
N LYS A 41 3.03 -17.07 1.87
CA LYS A 41 1.71 -17.12 1.23
C LYS A 41 1.31 -15.72 0.84
N ALA A 42 0.89 -15.50 -0.42
CA ALA A 42 0.51 -14.18 -0.89
C ALA A 42 -0.66 -13.60 -0.07
N SER A 43 -0.33 -12.77 0.91
CA SER A 43 -1.28 -12.21 1.88
C SER A 43 -1.35 -10.69 1.87
N CYS A 44 -0.40 -10.01 1.23
CA CYS A 44 -0.37 -8.56 1.14
C CYS A 44 -1.07 -8.05 -0.13
N ASN A 45 -1.80 -6.94 -0.05
CA ASN A 45 -2.54 -6.33 -1.14
C ASN A 45 -2.50 -4.80 -1.02
N VAL A 46 -2.24 -4.10 -2.12
CA VAL A 46 -2.42 -2.65 -2.21
C VAL A 46 -3.72 -2.37 -2.95
N TYR A 47 -4.63 -1.60 -2.36
CA TYR A 47 -5.95 -1.31 -2.91
C TYR A 47 -6.31 0.17 -2.74
N TYR A 48 -7.22 0.65 -3.59
CA TYR A 48 -7.78 2.00 -3.46
C TYR A 48 -8.98 1.98 -2.51
N ASP A 49 -8.85 2.65 -1.38
CA ASP A 49 -9.94 2.84 -0.42
C ASP A 49 -10.79 4.04 -0.82
N ARG A 50 -11.97 3.76 -1.39
CA ARG A 50 -12.91 4.80 -1.84
C ARG A 50 -13.44 5.69 -0.71
N ARG A 51 -13.41 5.22 0.54
CA ARG A 51 -13.91 6.02 1.68
C ARG A 51 -12.93 7.13 2.05
N SER A 52 -11.64 6.83 2.04
CA SER A 52 -10.59 7.81 2.34
C SER A 52 -10.07 8.54 1.10
N GLY A 53 -10.32 8.01 -0.11
CA GLY A 53 -9.76 8.54 -1.36
C GLY A 53 -8.26 8.29 -1.50
N THR A 54 -7.74 7.27 -0.82
CA THR A 54 -6.29 6.97 -0.77
C THR A 54 -6.00 5.50 -1.03
N TYR A 55 -4.79 5.21 -1.50
CA TYR A 55 -4.31 3.83 -1.56
C TYR A 55 -3.90 3.37 -0.15
N ARG A 56 -4.16 2.09 0.14
CA ARG A 56 -3.80 1.44 1.40
C ARG A 56 -3.23 0.06 1.14
N MET A 57 -2.44 -0.42 2.09
CA MET A 57 -1.92 -1.78 2.13
C MET A 57 -2.69 -2.58 3.18
N LYS A 58 -3.21 -3.74 2.78
CA LYS A 58 -3.75 -4.73 3.70
C LYS A 58 -2.91 -5.99 3.62
N ASP A 59 -2.53 -6.49 4.78
CA ASP A 59 -1.94 -7.81 4.90
C ASP A 59 -2.86 -8.72 5.71
N PHE A 60 -3.21 -9.86 5.11
CA PHE A 60 -4.05 -10.89 5.71
C PHE A 60 -3.23 -11.92 6.52
N GLY A 61 -1.91 -11.94 6.35
CA GLY A 61 -0.99 -12.86 7.02
C GLY A 61 -0.48 -12.29 8.32
N ASN A 62 -0.10 -11.00 8.32
CA ASN A 62 0.23 -10.25 9.52
C ASN A 62 -0.38 -8.85 9.51
N GLY A 63 -1.34 -8.61 10.41
CA GLY A 63 -2.06 -7.34 10.50
C GLY A 63 -1.20 -6.13 10.83
N ASP A 64 -0.05 -6.33 11.48
CA ASP A 64 0.88 -5.24 11.88
C ASP A 64 1.51 -4.55 10.67
N TYR A 65 1.51 -5.20 9.51
CA TYR A 65 1.98 -4.63 8.25
C TYR A 65 0.84 -4.01 7.42
N SER A 66 -0.38 -3.88 7.94
CA SER A 66 -1.45 -3.14 7.26
C SER A 66 -1.33 -1.64 7.55
N GLY A 67 -1.55 -0.78 6.55
CA GLY A 67 -1.37 0.66 6.73
C GLY A 67 -1.83 1.51 5.54
N ASP A 68 -1.83 2.83 5.73
CA ASP A 68 -1.86 3.81 4.64
C ASP A 68 -0.43 4.22 4.21
N CYS A 69 -0.36 5.07 3.19
CA CYS A 69 0.87 5.62 2.63
C CYS A 69 1.42 6.80 3.44
#